data_AF-C7PX96-F1
#
_entry.id   AF-C7PX96-F1
#
_cell.length_a   1.000
_cell.length_b   1.000
_cell.length_c   1.000
_cell.angle_alpha   90.00
_cell.angle_beta   90.00
_cell.angle_gamma   90.00
#
_symmetry.space_group_name_H-M   'P 1'
#
loop_
_entity.id
_entity.type
_entity.pdbx_description
1 polymer ?
#
loop_
_entity_poly.entity_id
_entity_poly.type
_entity_poly.pdbx_seq_one_letter_code
_entity_poly.pdbx_strand_id
1 'polypeptide(L)'
;MAAEGAITESSSWTNTSVLLFVGDDDPLAAVTALAKKIINEAEDCGLQGPPFDPFALAELLGLSLRARADIADAHISADTIGVRSTPDAPLGHFVQAKRSLAIEYNPTRPRGRLRYSVAHEIAHALFPDVADVVRHRTGSGGVAGYGGDDSWQLELLCNVVAAELLMPDQAVAGLIDIDPDIDFIMEYRRRFDVSTEALLRRLVGLTGRGLALVAASRSQDDASASLIVEYVVGSAQFSPRVHRGATVSSAGAFGKCVAVSQTARGVETLETVPLRVQAVGVPPYPGFSLPRVLALVEPVVPIGKESGGLRYRSGDVTNFSAGDRPVVIAHVVNDSAHAWSRRGVAAALSTRFPAAARAFQAWTVAAPTNLELGRVHAVDVTTGQSLVTIASMVVQRGYGAGFSTRLDYQALDTALAAVAKFALTKGADVHLPRIGAGQAGGRWDLIAQAIERNLVGAGLEVVVYTLPQRPRGKT
;
A
#
# COMPACT_ATOMS: atom_id res chain seq x y z
N MET A 1 1.18 -39.18 3.16
CA MET A 1 -0.29 -38.97 3.26
C MET A 1 -0.52 -37.93 4.33
N ALA A 2 -1.21 -36.81 4.16
CA ALA A 2 -1.59 -35.97 3.02
C ALA A 2 -1.97 -34.62 3.67
N ALA A 3 -1.52 -33.50 3.10
CA ALA A 3 -2.08 -32.16 3.23
C ALA A 3 -1.24 -31.20 2.37
N GLU A 4 -1.50 -31.24 1.06
CA GLU A 4 -1.26 -30.11 0.16
C GLU A 4 -2.16 -28.93 0.58
N GLY A 5 -1.68 -27.70 0.41
CA GLY A 5 -2.41 -26.49 0.80
C GLY A 5 -2.20 -25.36 -0.20
N ALA A 6 -2.37 -25.67 -1.48
CA ALA A 6 -3.02 -24.70 -2.37
C ALA A 6 -4.48 -24.64 -1.90
N ILE A 7 -5.01 -23.45 -1.63
CA ILE A 7 -6.43 -23.26 -1.34
C ILE A 7 -7.18 -23.40 -2.67
N THR A 8 -7.30 -24.63 -3.15
CA THR A 8 -8.14 -25.05 -4.28
C THR A 8 -8.53 -26.52 -4.10
N GLU A 9 -9.04 -26.90 -2.93
CA GLU A 9 -9.92 -28.05 -2.76
C GLU A 9 -10.91 -27.70 -1.64
N SER A 10 -12.19 -28.02 -1.84
CA SER A 10 -13.28 -27.76 -0.91
C SER A 10 -13.02 -28.39 0.46
N SER A 11 -12.34 -27.67 1.36
CA SER A 11 -12.34 -27.96 2.78
C SER A 11 -13.75 -27.73 3.30
N SER A 12 -14.45 -28.78 3.74
CA SER A 12 -15.79 -28.65 4.30
C SER A 12 -15.75 -27.68 5.49
N TRP A 13 -16.43 -26.55 5.38
CA TRP A 13 -16.65 -25.64 6.50
C TRP A 13 -17.53 -26.33 7.54
N THR A 14 -17.11 -26.31 8.80
CA THR A 14 -17.80 -27.02 9.90
C THR A 14 -18.22 -26.09 11.03
N ASN A 15 -17.60 -24.91 11.10
CA ASN A 15 -17.86 -23.98 12.19
C ASN A 15 -19.30 -23.47 12.17
N THR A 16 -19.98 -23.58 13.32
CA THR A 16 -21.41 -23.26 13.43
C THR A 16 -21.71 -21.80 13.08
N SER A 17 -20.88 -20.85 13.51
CA SER A 17 -21.06 -19.43 13.18
C SER A 17 -20.95 -19.19 11.66
N VAL A 18 -20.00 -19.87 11.01
CA VAL A 18 -19.83 -19.81 9.56
C VAL A 18 -21.04 -20.41 8.84
N LEU A 19 -21.47 -21.61 9.22
CA LEU A 19 -22.62 -22.27 8.59
C LEU A 19 -23.93 -21.48 8.76
N LEU A 20 -24.13 -20.83 9.91
CA LEU A 20 -25.27 -19.94 10.15
C LEU A 20 -25.25 -18.68 9.27
N PHE A 21 -24.06 -18.20 8.89
CA PHE A 21 -23.89 -16.99 8.10
C PHE A 21 -24.16 -17.23 6.61
N VAL A 22 -23.65 -18.31 6.02
CA VAL A 22 -23.55 -18.47 4.57
C VAL A 22 -24.51 -19.49 3.96
N GLY A 23 -25.08 -20.41 4.75
CA GLY A 23 -25.84 -21.52 4.20
C GLY A 23 -25.00 -22.37 3.25
N ASP A 24 -25.41 -22.43 1.97
CA ASP A 24 -24.77 -23.23 0.91
C ASP A 24 -23.74 -22.44 0.06
N ASP A 25 -23.58 -21.13 0.26
CA ASP A 25 -22.64 -20.29 -0.50
C ASP A 25 -21.18 -20.49 -0.02
N ASP A 26 -20.20 -20.18 -0.89
CA ASP A 26 -18.78 -20.15 -0.50
C ASP A 26 -18.55 -19.04 0.57
N PRO A 27 -18.14 -19.40 1.79
CA PRO A 27 -17.95 -18.45 2.89
C PRO A 27 -16.99 -17.32 2.58
N LEU A 28 -15.91 -17.60 1.85
CA LEU A 28 -14.94 -16.56 1.48
C LEU A 28 -15.54 -15.55 0.52
N ALA A 29 -16.16 -16.01 -0.57
CA ALA A 29 -16.84 -15.14 -1.52
C ALA A 29 -17.94 -14.31 -0.86
N ALA A 30 -18.75 -14.92 0.01
CA ALA A 30 -19.86 -14.26 0.69
C ALA A 30 -19.40 -13.16 1.65
N VAL A 31 -18.41 -13.42 2.51
CA VAL A 31 -17.92 -12.38 3.45
C VAL A 31 -17.22 -11.23 2.72
N THR A 32 -16.51 -11.51 1.63
CA THR A 32 -15.90 -10.48 0.77
C THR A 32 -16.97 -9.63 0.09
N ALA A 33 -18.01 -10.25 -0.46
CA ALA A 33 -19.12 -9.52 -1.08
C ALA A 33 -19.87 -8.64 -0.05
N LEU A 34 -20.09 -9.17 1.15
CA LEU A 34 -20.72 -8.44 2.24
C LEU A 34 -19.88 -7.22 2.68
N ALA A 35 -18.56 -7.41 2.88
CA ALA A 35 -17.67 -6.32 3.26
C ALA A 35 -17.68 -5.18 2.22
N LYS A 36 -17.67 -5.53 0.92
CA LYS A 36 -17.80 -4.55 -0.18
C LYS A 36 -19.13 -3.80 -0.14
N LYS A 37 -20.23 -4.52 0.12
CA LYS A 37 -21.56 -3.91 0.23
C LYS A 37 -21.64 -2.93 1.39
N ILE A 38 -21.12 -3.30 2.57
CA ILE A 38 -21.06 -2.43 3.76
C ILE A 38 -20.29 -1.14 3.44
N ILE A 39 -19.14 -1.25 2.79
CA ILE A 39 -18.32 -0.08 2.43
C ILE A 39 -19.08 0.85 1.48
N ASN A 40 -19.70 0.32 0.42
CA ASN A 40 -20.45 1.13 -0.53
C ASN A 40 -21.60 1.90 0.16
N GLU A 41 -22.39 1.22 1.00
CA GLU A 41 -23.49 1.87 1.73
C GLU A 41 -23.00 2.86 2.81
N ALA A 42 -21.84 2.60 3.40
CA ALA A 42 -21.22 3.52 4.35
C ALA A 42 -20.72 4.79 3.66
N GLU A 43 -20.16 4.68 2.44
CA GLU A 43 -19.80 5.84 1.60
C GLU A 43 -21.03 6.68 1.25
N ASP A 44 -22.15 6.05 0.90
CA ASP A 44 -23.44 6.74 0.68
C ASP A 44 -23.93 7.47 1.94
N CYS A 45 -23.58 6.97 3.13
CA CYS A 45 -23.82 7.62 4.42
C CYS A 45 -22.76 8.67 4.81
N GLY A 46 -21.81 8.97 3.91
CA GLY A 46 -20.80 10.02 4.10
C GLY A 46 -19.49 9.56 4.75
N LEU A 47 -19.28 8.24 4.94
CA LEU A 47 -18.01 7.72 5.44
C LEU A 47 -16.87 8.11 4.48
N GLN A 48 -15.90 8.85 4.99
CA GLN A 48 -14.75 9.31 4.21
C GLN A 48 -13.68 8.21 4.13
N GLY A 49 -13.10 8.02 2.95
CA GLY A 49 -12.00 7.09 2.74
C GLY A 49 -11.76 6.79 1.25
N PRO A 50 -10.91 5.78 0.95
CA PRO A 50 -10.02 5.07 1.87
C PRO A 50 -8.78 5.92 2.26
N PRO A 51 -8.16 5.71 3.45
CA PRO A 51 -8.53 4.71 4.45
C PRO A 51 -9.80 5.08 5.22
N PHE A 52 -10.71 4.13 5.38
CA PHE A 52 -11.91 4.33 6.19
C PHE A 52 -11.57 4.37 7.68
N ASP A 53 -12.36 5.10 8.46
CA ASP A 53 -12.26 5.07 9.91
C ASP A 53 -13.13 3.93 10.47
N PRO A 54 -12.53 2.85 11.03
CA PRO A 54 -13.32 1.75 11.57
C PRO A 54 -14.17 2.18 12.77
N PHE A 55 -13.81 3.26 13.48
CA PHE A 55 -14.64 3.79 14.57
C PHE A 55 -15.94 4.40 14.04
N ALA A 56 -15.85 5.24 13.01
CA ALA A 56 -17.03 5.79 12.34
C ALA A 56 -17.88 4.69 11.69
N LEU A 57 -17.24 3.67 11.09
CA LEU A 57 -17.98 2.52 10.55
C LEU A 57 -18.73 1.74 11.64
N ALA A 58 -18.10 1.50 12.79
CA ALA A 58 -18.75 0.84 13.92
C ALA A 58 -19.98 1.63 14.41
N GLU A 59 -19.92 2.96 14.46
CA GLU A 59 -21.06 3.83 14.80
C GLU A 59 -22.21 3.72 13.79
N LEU A 60 -21.90 3.71 12.49
CA LEU A 60 -22.92 3.54 11.43
C LEU A 60 -23.62 2.17 11.51
N LEU A 61 -22.88 1.13 11.92
CA LEU A 61 -23.38 -0.22 12.18
C LEU A 61 -24.12 -0.34 13.53
N GLY A 62 -24.16 0.71 14.35
CA GLY A 62 -24.83 0.71 15.65
C GLY A 62 -24.08 -0.05 16.75
N LEU A 63 -22.76 -0.21 16.61
CA LEU A 63 -21.91 -0.87 17.60
C LEU A 63 -21.42 0.15 18.64
N SER A 64 -21.58 -0.16 19.94
CA SER A 64 -21.06 0.68 21.02
C SER A 64 -19.53 0.57 21.09
N LEU A 65 -18.82 1.68 21.28
CA LEU A 65 -17.35 1.70 21.37
C LEU A 65 -16.89 2.11 22.78
N ARG A 66 -15.95 1.36 23.37
CA ARG A 66 -15.45 1.61 24.74
C ARG A 66 -13.94 1.53 24.82
N ALA A 67 -13.31 2.61 25.26
CA ALA A 67 -11.88 2.62 25.54
C ALA A 67 -11.58 1.92 26.88
N ARG A 68 -10.74 0.88 26.85
CA ARG A 68 -10.27 0.09 27.99
C ARG A 68 -8.77 -0.11 27.90
N ALA A 69 -7.99 0.61 28.71
CA ALA A 69 -6.52 0.54 28.64
C ALA A 69 -5.93 -0.76 29.24
N ASP A 70 -6.74 -1.49 30.02
CA ASP A 70 -6.39 -2.71 30.75
C ASP A 70 -6.46 -4.00 29.91
N ILE A 71 -7.08 -3.95 28.73
CA ILE A 71 -7.17 -5.11 27.83
C ILE A 71 -6.03 -5.16 26.81
N ALA A 72 -5.67 -6.36 26.36
CA ALA A 72 -4.55 -6.51 25.43
C ALA A 72 -4.89 -6.04 24.01
N ASP A 73 -6.07 -6.33 23.49
CA ASP A 73 -6.53 -5.89 22.16
C ASP A 73 -8.04 -5.66 22.20
N ALA A 74 -8.62 -5.21 21.08
CA ALA A 74 -10.07 -5.08 21.00
C ALA A 74 -10.75 -6.46 21.11
N HIS A 75 -11.96 -6.45 21.68
CA HIS A 75 -12.86 -7.60 21.70
C HIS A 75 -14.31 -7.12 21.66
N ILE A 76 -15.19 -7.91 21.05
CA ILE A 76 -16.63 -7.67 21.01
C ILE A 76 -17.37 -8.50 22.06
N SER A 77 -18.41 -7.92 22.64
CA SER A 77 -19.31 -8.60 23.59
C SER A 77 -20.73 -8.04 23.51
N ALA A 78 -21.69 -8.74 24.14
CA ALA A 78 -23.03 -8.20 24.31
C ALA A 78 -22.98 -6.94 25.20
N ASP A 79 -23.61 -5.86 24.73
CA ASP A 79 -23.72 -4.61 25.47
C ASP A 79 -24.73 -4.77 26.62
N THR A 80 -24.21 -4.93 27.83
CA THR A 80 -24.98 -5.04 29.08
C THR A 80 -25.29 -3.70 29.75
N ILE A 81 -24.74 -2.59 29.25
CA ILE A 81 -24.84 -1.26 29.88
C ILE A 81 -25.89 -0.39 29.16
N GLY A 82 -26.28 -0.75 27.93
CA GLY A 82 -27.46 -0.19 27.25
C GLY A 82 -27.32 1.25 26.76
N VAL A 83 -26.09 1.81 26.78
CA VAL A 83 -25.82 3.14 26.24
C VAL A 83 -25.59 3.00 24.74
N ARG A 84 -26.64 3.22 23.93
CA ARG A 84 -26.49 3.34 22.47
C ARG A 84 -25.57 4.52 22.18
N SER A 85 -24.45 4.28 21.52
CA SER A 85 -23.52 5.33 21.11
C SER A 85 -24.11 6.25 20.02
N THR A 86 -25.10 5.79 19.24
CA THR A 86 -25.77 6.59 18.20
C THR A 86 -27.29 6.29 18.13
N PRO A 87 -28.16 7.31 18.05
CA PRO A 87 -29.60 7.13 17.82
C PRO A 87 -29.92 6.60 16.42
N ASP A 88 -29.12 7.01 15.42
CA ASP A 88 -29.26 6.61 14.02
C ASP A 88 -28.12 5.65 13.63
N ALA A 89 -28.46 4.39 13.41
CA ALA A 89 -27.58 3.34 12.91
C ALA A 89 -28.05 2.91 11.51
N PRO A 90 -27.80 3.70 10.45
CA PRO A 90 -28.35 3.44 9.11
C PRO A 90 -27.90 2.09 8.53
N LEU A 91 -26.72 1.61 8.92
CA LEU A 91 -26.19 0.30 8.53
C LEU A 91 -26.46 -0.80 9.58
N GLY A 92 -27.26 -0.53 10.62
CA GLY A 92 -27.54 -1.52 11.69
C GLY A 92 -28.18 -2.81 11.19
N HIS A 93 -28.81 -2.80 10.01
CA HIS A 93 -29.41 -3.98 9.39
C HIS A 93 -28.38 -5.06 8.97
N PHE A 94 -27.08 -4.71 8.87
CA PHE A 94 -26.00 -5.68 8.66
C PHE A 94 -25.63 -6.46 9.93
N VAL A 95 -25.97 -5.95 11.11
CA VAL A 95 -25.69 -6.58 12.40
C VAL A 95 -26.94 -7.34 12.86
N GLN A 96 -26.97 -8.65 12.65
CA GLN A 96 -28.14 -9.50 12.95
C GLN A 96 -28.16 -10.05 14.39
N ALA A 97 -27.33 -9.51 15.28
CA ALA A 97 -27.25 -9.97 16.66
C ALA A 97 -28.55 -9.71 17.42
N LYS A 98 -28.97 -10.68 18.24
CA LYS A 98 -30.19 -10.57 19.08
C LYS A 98 -30.08 -9.54 20.19
N ARG A 99 -28.87 -9.13 20.55
CA ARG A 99 -28.55 -8.17 21.61
C ARG A 99 -27.66 -7.08 21.03
N SER A 100 -27.78 -5.87 21.58
CA SER A 100 -26.83 -4.80 21.30
C SER A 100 -25.39 -5.28 21.58
N LEU A 101 -24.43 -4.80 20.80
CA LEU A 101 -23.03 -5.19 20.90
C LEU A 101 -22.14 -4.01 21.29
N ALA A 102 -21.07 -4.29 22.03
CA ALA A 102 -20.03 -3.33 22.36
C ALA A 102 -18.65 -3.87 21.99
N ILE A 103 -17.86 -3.04 21.32
CA ILE A 103 -16.44 -3.26 21.06
C ILE A 103 -15.66 -2.49 22.13
N GLU A 104 -14.98 -3.23 23.01
CA GLU A 104 -14.01 -2.65 23.92
C GLU A 104 -12.62 -2.68 23.27
N TYR A 105 -11.85 -1.60 23.33
CA TYR A 105 -10.55 -1.50 22.68
C TYR A 105 -9.50 -0.82 23.56
N ASN A 106 -8.23 -1.17 23.37
CA ASN A 106 -7.12 -0.51 24.06
C ASN A 106 -6.59 0.70 23.28
N PRO A 107 -6.85 1.95 23.73
CA PRO A 107 -6.43 3.17 23.01
C PRO A 107 -4.90 3.38 23.00
N THR A 108 -4.15 2.65 23.83
CA THR A 108 -2.68 2.76 23.91
C THR A 108 -1.95 1.97 22.83
N ARG A 109 -2.67 1.15 22.05
CA ARG A 109 -2.07 0.36 20.97
C ARG A 109 -1.63 1.25 19.81
N PRO A 110 -0.56 0.86 19.08
CA PRO A 110 -0.18 1.55 17.85
C PRO A 110 -1.36 1.68 16.91
N ARG A 111 -1.53 2.86 16.30
CA ARG A 111 -2.72 3.23 15.51
C ARG A 111 -3.16 2.17 14.49
N GLY A 112 -2.23 1.60 13.71
CA GLY A 112 -2.55 0.53 12.76
C GLY A 112 -3.04 -0.78 13.42
N ARG A 113 -2.51 -1.15 14.59
CA ARG A 113 -2.99 -2.32 15.37
C ARG A 113 -4.38 -2.05 15.95
N LEU A 114 -4.60 -0.84 16.44
CA LEU A 114 -5.89 -0.41 16.96
C LEU A 114 -6.97 -0.42 15.87
N ARG A 115 -6.68 0.12 14.69
CA ARG A 115 -7.60 0.11 13.55
C ARG A 115 -7.92 -1.30 13.09
N TYR A 116 -6.90 -2.16 12.99
CA TYR A 116 -7.09 -3.57 12.64
C TYR A 116 -7.95 -4.31 13.66
N SER A 117 -7.65 -4.17 14.96
CA SER A 117 -8.41 -4.88 15.99
C SER A 117 -9.87 -4.44 16.02
N VAL A 118 -10.17 -3.14 15.87
CA VAL A 118 -11.56 -2.67 15.78
C VAL A 118 -12.25 -3.21 14.52
N ALA A 119 -11.60 -3.18 13.36
CA ALA A 119 -12.18 -3.76 12.13
C ALA A 119 -12.42 -5.28 12.22
N HIS A 120 -11.54 -5.99 12.92
CA HIS A 120 -11.69 -7.43 13.22
C HIS A 120 -12.91 -7.69 14.09
N GLU A 121 -13.14 -6.86 15.11
CA GLU A 121 -14.34 -6.97 15.94
C GLU A 121 -15.63 -6.58 15.18
N ILE A 122 -15.57 -5.61 14.27
CA ILE A 122 -16.67 -5.31 13.34
C ILE A 122 -16.99 -6.55 12.50
N ALA A 123 -15.98 -7.26 11.99
CA ALA A 123 -16.19 -8.48 11.23
C ALA A 123 -16.91 -9.57 12.06
N HIS A 124 -16.53 -9.73 13.33
CA HIS A 124 -17.23 -10.64 14.23
C HIS A 124 -18.70 -10.25 14.42
N ALA A 125 -19.04 -8.97 14.43
CA ALA A 125 -20.42 -8.48 14.57
C ALA A 125 -21.35 -8.91 13.43
N LEU A 126 -20.81 -9.27 12.26
CA LEU A 126 -21.59 -9.69 11.09
C LEU A 126 -22.13 -11.12 11.22
N PHE A 127 -21.65 -11.89 12.19
CA PHE A 127 -22.09 -13.26 12.43
C PHE A 127 -23.24 -13.27 13.45
N PRO A 128 -24.42 -13.84 13.14
CA PRO A 128 -25.64 -13.71 13.94
C PRO A 128 -25.53 -14.17 15.40
N ASP A 129 -24.67 -15.16 15.67
CA ASP A 129 -24.49 -15.80 16.97
C ASP A 129 -23.43 -15.10 17.86
N VAL A 130 -22.89 -13.95 17.44
CA VAL A 130 -21.84 -13.21 18.16
C VAL A 130 -22.20 -12.85 19.60
N ALA A 131 -23.49 -12.64 19.90
CA ALA A 131 -23.97 -12.33 21.24
C ALA A 131 -24.22 -13.58 22.12
N ASP A 132 -24.25 -14.77 21.50
CA ASP A 132 -24.70 -16.02 22.12
C ASP A 132 -23.50 -16.87 22.61
N VAL A 133 -22.27 -16.59 22.16
CA VAL A 133 -21.04 -17.34 22.51
C VAL A 133 -19.90 -16.41 22.95
N VAL A 134 -19.19 -16.76 24.03
CA VAL A 134 -17.95 -16.05 24.42
C VAL A 134 -16.83 -16.47 23.46
N ARG A 135 -16.47 -15.58 22.53
CA ARG A 135 -15.39 -15.81 21.56
C ARG A 135 -14.05 -15.46 22.20
N HIS A 136 -13.24 -16.46 22.55
CA HIS A 136 -11.86 -16.24 22.99
C HIS A 136 -10.95 -16.17 21.76
N ARG A 137 -10.40 -14.99 21.47
CA ARG A 137 -9.44 -14.80 20.39
C ARG A 137 -8.27 -15.77 20.54
N THR A 138 -8.07 -16.65 19.56
CA THR A 138 -6.88 -17.53 19.56
C THR A 138 -5.64 -16.64 19.56
N GLY A 139 -4.72 -16.88 20.51
CA GLY A 139 -3.59 -16.00 20.75
C GLY A 139 -2.79 -15.68 19.48
N SER A 140 -2.65 -14.38 19.19
CA SER A 140 -1.62 -13.81 18.30
C SER A 140 -1.57 -14.32 16.86
N GLY A 141 -2.66 -14.26 16.09
CA GLY A 141 -2.61 -14.23 14.61
C GLY A 141 -1.83 -15.36 13.91
N GLY A 142 -1.56 -16.45 14.63
CA GLY A 142 -0.85 -17.62 14.13
C GLY A 142 -1.86 -18.71 13.89
N VAL A 143 -1.94 -19.21 12.66
CA VAL A 143 -2.66 -20.43 12.27
C VAL A 143 -1.95 -21.68 12.84
N ALA A 144 -1.48 -21.63 14.08
CA ALA A 144 -0.64 -22.67 14.66
C ALA A 144 -0.89 -22.82 16.16
N GLY A 145 -2.06 -23.38 16.47
CA GLY A 145 -2.32 -24.13 17.69
C GLY A 145 -3.22 -25.30 17.32
N TYR A 146 -2.62 -26.47 17.05
CA TYR A 146 -3.33 -27.72 16.83
C TYR A 146 -4.13 -28.09 18.10
N GLY A 147 -5.39 -27.68 18.13
CA GLY A 147 -6.48 -28.30 18.89
C GLY A 147 -7.62 -28.52 17.90
N GLY A 148 -8.33 -29.65 17.98
CA GLY A 148 -9.36 -30.07 17.02
C GLY A 148 -10.64 -29.22 17.03
N ASP A 149 -10.51 -27.90 17.00
CA ASP A 149 -11.58 -26.91 16.99
C ASP A 149 -11.56 -26.13 15.67
N ASP A 150 -12.73 -25.93 15.08
CA ASP A 150 -12.92 -25.25 13.80
C ASP A 150 -13.04 -23.71 13.93
N SER A 151 -12.88 -23.16 15.13
CA SER A 151 -12.80 -21.72 15.41
C SER A 151 -11.84 -20.94 14.49
N TRP A 152 -10.80 -21.59 13.97
CA TRP A 152 -9.89 -20.98 12.99
C TRP A 152 -10.59 -20.55 11.69
N GLN A 153 -11.68 -21.23 11.30
CA GLN A 153 -12.46 -20.90 10.11
C GLN A 153 -13.14 -19.54 10.26
N LEU A 154 -13.76 -19.30 11.43
CA LEU A 154 -14.36 -18.01 11.76
C LEU A 154 -13.30 -16.90 11.80
N GLU A 155 -12.18 -17.14 12.49
CA GLU A 155 -11.08 -16.18 12.58
C GLU A 155 -10.49 -15.84 11.21
N LEU A 156 -10.38 -16.82 10.30
CA LEU A 156 -9.95 -16.59 8.92
C LEU A 156 -10.91 -15.61 8.21
N LEU A 157 -12.22 -15.86 8.27
CA LEU A 157 -13.21 -14.98 7.64
C LEU A 157 -13.21 -13.58 8.26
N CYS A 158 -13.07 -13.46 9.58
CA CYS A 158 -12.96 -12.15 10.24
C CYS A 158 -11.71 -11.38 9.78
N ASN A 159 -10.56 -12.06 9.64
CA ASN A 159 -9.35 -11.42 9.11
C ASN A 159 -9.55 -10.95 7.65
N VAL A 160 -10.27 -11.73 6.83
CA VAL A 160 -10.60 -11.35 5.44
C VAL A 160 -11.48 -10.10 5.43
N VAL A 161 -12.59 -10.10 6.18
CA VAL A 161 -13.50 -8.93 6.26
C VAL A 161 -12.77 -7.71 6.81
N ALA A 162 -11.98 -7.84 7.88
CA ALA A 162 -11.23 -6.73 8.45
C ALA A 162 -10.26 -6.11 7.41
N ALA A 163 -9.62 -6.96 6.59
CA ALA A 163 -8.75 -6.51 5.51
C ALA A 163 -9.55 -5.78 4.42
N GLU A 164 -10.71 -6.30 4.01
CA GLU A 164 -11.61 -5.65 3.03
C GLU A 164 -12.12 -4.29 3.52
N LEU A 165 -12.59 -4.21 4.77
CA LEU A 165 -13.13 -2.98 5.36
C LEU A 165 -12.05 -1.89 5.49
N LEU A 166 -10.81 -2.27 5.78
CA LEU A 166 -9.71 -1.30 5.93
C LEU A 166 -9.03 -0.96 4.61
N MET A 167 -9.08 -1.87 3.63
CA MET A 167 -8.34 -1.78 2.38
C MET A 167 -9.13 -2.44 1.25
N PRO A 168 -10.17 -1.76 0.74
CA PRO A 168 -10.95 -2.27 -0.39
C PRO A 168 -10.09 -2.30 -1.66
N ASP A 169 -10.56 -3.00 -2.69
CA ASP A 169 -9.87 -3.12 -3.98
C ASP A 169 -9.51 -1.75 -4.58
N GLN A 170 -10.40 -0.76 -4.49
CA GLN A 170 -10.13 0.57 -5.04
C GLN A 170 -8.93 1.27 -4.35
N ALA A 171 -8.63 0.93 -3.10
CA ALA A 171 -7.51 1.50 -2.34
C ALA A 171 -6.15 1.00 -2.86
N VAL A 172 -6.09 -0.25 -3.32
CA VAL A 172 -4.87 -0.89 -3.83
C VAL A 172 -4.81 -0.95 -5.35
N ALA A 173 -5.88 -0.60 -6.07
CA ALA A 173 -5.91 -0.62 -7.53
C ALA A 173 -4.74 0.11 -8.19
N GLY A 174 -4.24 1.21 -7.61
CA GLY A 174 -3.06 1.93 -8.09
C GLY A 174 -1.71 1.20 -7.91
N LEU A 175 -1.72 0.01 -7.31
CA LEU A 175 -0.57 -0.86 -7.05
C LEU A 175 -0.67 -2.22 -7.75
N ILE A 176 -1.82 -2.56 -8.32
CA ILE A 176 -2.06 -3.84 -8.97
C ILE A 176 -1.47 -3.79 -10.39
N ASP A 177 -0.87 -4.90 -10.82
CA ASP A 177 -0.35 -5.17 -12.18
C ASP A 177 0.73 -4.21 -12.73
N ILE A 178 1.14 -3.23 -11.94
CA ILE A 178 2.33 -2.42 -12.20
C ILE A 178 3.61 -3.13 -11.73
N ASP A 179 4.78 -2.68 -12.20
CA ASP A 179 6.05 -3.16 -11.65
C ASP A 179 6.09 -2.88 -10.15
N PRO A 180 6.20 -3.92 -9.30
CA PRO A 180 6.20 -3.70 -7.87
C PRO A 180 7.37 -2.79 -7.54
N ASP A 181 7.13 -1.79 -6.70
CA ASP A 181 8.19 -0.97 -6.14
C ASP A 181 7.95 -0.92 -4.64
N ILE A 182 8.72 -1.69 -3.88
CA ILE A 182 8.50 -1.85 -2.45
C ILE A 182 8.51 -0.50 -1.70
N ASP A 183 9.29 0.48 -2.14
CA ASP A 183 9.30 1.81 -1.51
C ASP A 183 7.97 2.54 -1.74
N PHE A 184 7.40 2.39 -2.93
CA PHE A 184 6.12 2.98 -3.30
C PHE A 184 4.97 2.29 -2.58
N ILE A 185 5.02 0.96 -2.50
CA ILE A 185 4.06 0.16 -1.73
C ILE A 185 4.12 0.55 -0.24
N MET A 186 5.31 0.79 0.32
CA MET A 186 5.44 1.25 1.70
C MET A 186 4.93 2.68 1.92
N GLU A 187 4.93 3.53 0.90
CA GLU A 187 4.26 4.82 0.94
C GLU A 187 2.73 4.67 0.99
N TYR A 188 2.17 3.79 0.16
CA TYR A 188 0.74 3.43 0.22
C TYR A 188 0.35 2.84 1.57
N ARG A 189 1.18 1.94 2.13
CA ARG A 189 0.99 1.38 3.47
C ARG A 189 0.81 2.44 4.55
N ARG A 190 1.57 3.54 4.48
CA ARG A 190 1.44 4.68 5.40
C ARG A 190 0.16 5.48 5.15
N ARG A 191 -0.22 5.68 3.88
CA ARG A 191 -1.45 6.39 3.51
C ARG A 191 -2.69 5.69 4.04
N PHE A 192 -2.73 4.36 3.96
CA PHE A 192 -3.89 3.56 4.38
C PHE A 192 -3.84 3.10 5.86
N ASP A 193 -2.72 3.34 6.54
CA ASP A 193 -2.52 3.03 7.96
C ASP A 193 -2.83 1.56 8.32
N VAL A 194 -2.30 0.67 7.50
CA VAL A 194 -2.45 -0.80 7.59
C VAL A 194 -1.13 -1.49 7.92
N SER A 195 -1.15 -2.79 8.21
CA SER A 195 0.08 -3.58 8.34
C SER A 195 0.73 -3.82 6.98
N THR A 196 2.05 -3.95 6.95
CA THR A 196 2.80 -4.31 5.73
C THR A 196 2.33 -5.66 5.19
N GLU A 197 2.15 -6.64 6.07
CA GLU A 197 1.71 -7.99 5.69
C GLU A 197 0.34 -8.00 5.02
N ALA A 198 -0.64 -7.29 5.59
CA ALA A 198 -1.98 -7.22 5.04
C ALA A 198 -1.97 -6.59 3.64
N LEU A 199 -1.23 -5.49 3.45
CA LEU A 199 -1.09 -4.85 2.14
C LEU A 199 -0.45 -5.80 1.11
N LEU A 200 0.68 -6.42 1.44
CA LEU A 200 1.39 -7.29 0.50
C LEU A 200 0.57 -8.53 0.14
N ARG A 201 -0.10 -9.15 1.12
CA ARG A 201 -1.04 -10.26 0.87
C ARG A 201 -2.16 -9.84 -0.07
N ARG A 202 -2.75 -8.67 0.16
CA ARG A 202 -3.80 -8.11 -0.70
C ARG A 202 -3.33 -7.92 -2.14
N LEU A 203 -2.16 -7.33 -2.32
CA LEU A 203 -1.58 -7.11 -3.64
C LEU A 203 -1.34 -8.42 -4.39
N VAL A 204 -0.80 -9.44 -3.72
CA VAL A 204 -0.57 -10.76 -4.32
C VAL A 204 -1.88 -11.47 -4.67
N GLY A 205 -2.92 -11.31 -3.86
CA GLY A 205 -4.24 -11.91 -4.12
C GLY A 205 -4.98 -11.31 -5.31
N LEU A 206 -4.74 -10.03 -5.62
CA LEU A 206 -5.46 -9.31 -6.68
C LEU A 206 -4.69 -9.18 -8.00
N THR A 207 -3.38 -9.42 -8.01
CA THR A 207 -2.56 -9.25 -9.22
C THR A 207 -2.73 -10.41 -10.19
N GLY A 208 -2.78 -10.08 -11.48
CA GLY A 208 -2.66 -11.03 -12.58
C GLY A 208 -1.21 -11.40 -12.91
N ARG A 209 -0.20 -10.82 -12.25
CA ARG A 209 1.22 -11.17 -12.44
C ARG A 209 1.57 -12.44 -11.67
N GLY A 210 2.56 -13.20 -12.16
CA GLY A 210 3.18 -14.30 -11.41
C GLY A 210 4.04 -13.78 -10.24
N LEU A 211 3.39 -13.31 -9.18
CA LEU A 211 3.99 -12.71 -7.99
C LEU A 211 3.69 -13.56 -6.75
N ALA A 212 4.61 -13.61 -5.78
CA ALA A 212 4.38 -14.19 -4.47
C ALA A 212 4.90 -13.30 -3.33
N LEU A 213 4.29 -13.44 -2.16
CA LEU A 213 4.78 -12.93 -0.88
C LEU A 213 5.49 -14.06 -0.14
N VAL A 214 6.76 -13.83 0.22
CA VAL A 214 7.57 -14.71 1.07
C VAL A 214 7.80 -14.02 2.41
N ALA A 215 7.45 -14.70 3.50
CA ALA A 215 7.82 -14.27 4.84
C ALA A 215 8.98 -15.11 5.37
N ALA A 216 9.98 -14.45 5.94
CA ALA A 216 11.15 -15.11 6.50
C ALA A 216 11.59 -14.46 7.82
N SER A 217 12.11 -15.29 8.73
CA SER A 217 12.72 -14.85 9.99
C SER A 217 14.14 -15.37 10.09
N ARG A 218 15.02 -14.67 10.81
CA ARG A 218 16.36 -15.17 11.07
C ARG A 218 16.31 -16.41 11.96
N SER A 219 17.16 -17.38 11.66
CA SER A 219 17.33 -18.59 12.47
C SER A 219 17.85 -18.29 13.88
N GLN A 220 18.62 -17.21 14.03
CA GLN A 220 19.17 -16.68 15.27
C GLN A 220 19.10 -15.14 15.23
N ASP A 221 19.11 -14.48 16.39
CA ASP A 221 19.08 -13.00 16.48
C ASP A 221 20.45 -12.37 16.13
N ASP A 222 21.01 -12.73 14.97
CA ASP A 222 22.29 -12.29 14.43
C ASP A 222 22.13 -11.86 12.96
N ALA A 223 22.68 -10.71 12.59
CA ALA A 223 22.60 -10.16 11.24
C ALA A 223 23.29 -11.03 10.17
N SER A 224 24.24 -11.87 10.58
CA SER A 224 24.93 -12.83 9.71
C SER A 224 24.17 -14.16 9.56
N ALA A 225 23.25 -14.47 10.47
CA ALA A 225 22.49 -15.72 10.45
C ALA A 225 21.59 -15.82 9.22
N SER A 226 21.46 -17.03 8.67
CA SER A 226 20.53 -17.32 7.59
C SER A 226 19.08 -17.10 8.04
N LEU A 227 18.21 -16.82 7.07
CA LEU A 227 16.78 -16.71 7.29
C LEU A 227 16.08 -18.01 6.90
N ILE A 228 14.95 -18.28 7.54
CA ILE A 228 14.09 -19.43 7.28
C ILE A 228 12.76 -18.90 6.76
N VAL A 229 12.29 -19.44 5.64
CA VAL A 229 10.98 -19.12 5.08
C VAL A 229 9.88 -19.67 6.00
N GLU A 230 9.04 -18.79 6.52
CA GLU A 230 7.94 -19.12 7.41
C GLU A 230 6.71 -19.59 6.64
N TYR A 231 6.38 -18.87 5.57
CA TYR A 231 5.29 -19.19 4.66
C TYR A 231 5.47 -18.46 3.32
N VAL A 232 4.73 -18.92 2.31
CA VAL A 232 4.66 -18.31 0.98
C VAL A 232 3.19 -18.17 0.59
N VAL A 233 2.80 -17.02 0.05
CA VAL A 233 1.49 -16.78 -0.55
C VAL A 233 1.71 -16.43 -2.01
N GLY A 234 1.19 -17.24 -2.93
CA GLY A 234 1.29 -16.99 -4.38
C GLY A 234 0.01 -16.36 -4.94
N SER A 235 0.16 -15.55 -5.98
CA SER A 235 -0.94 -15.17 -6.88
C SER A 235 -1.40 -16.38 -7.71
N ALA A 236 -2.55 -16.26 -8.37
CA ALA A 236 -3.08 -17.32 -9.23
C ALA A 236 -2.13 -17.72 -10.38
N GLN A 237 -1.29 -16.80 -10.85
CA GLN A 237 -0.31 -17.04 -11.92
C GLN A 237 1.08 -17.44 -11.39
N PHE A 238 1.28 -17.44 -10.07
CA PHE A 238 2.54 -17.85 -9.47
C PHE A 238 2.51 -19.34 -9.16
N SER A 239 3.23 -20.13 -9.96
CA SER A 239 3.49 -21.53 -9.61
C SER A 239 4.42 -21.59 -8.39
N PRO A 240 4.06 -22.29 -7.29
CA PRO A 240 4.92 -22.39 -6.12
C PRO A 240 6.28 -22.96 -6.48
N ARG A 241 7.33 -22.21 -6.14
CA ARG A 241 8.73 -22.55 -6.39
C ARG A 241 9.62 -22.42 -5.15
N VAL A 242 9.03 -21.98 -4.03
CA VAL A 242 9.70 -21.74 -2.76
C VAL A 242 8.84 -22.36 -1.66
N HIS A 243 9.45 -23.18 -0.81
CA HIS A 243 8.74 -23.90 0.24
C HIS A 243 8.99 -23.33 1.64
N ARG A 244 8.03 -23.57 2.56
CA ARG A 244 8.22 -23.31 3.99
C ARG A 244 9.40 -24.11 4.51
N GLY A 245 10.24 -23.48 5.32
CA GLY A 245 11.47 -24.06 5.84
C GLY A 245 12.69 -23.86 4.93
N ALA A 246 12.51 -23.33 3.71
CA ALA A 246 13.63 -23.02 2.84
C ALA A 246 14.59 -22.01 3.49
N THR A 247 15.89 -22.24 3.32
CA THR A 247 16.93 -21.35 3.85
C THR A 247 17.21 -20.22 2.86
N VAL A 248 17.29 -18.99 3.36
CA VAL A 248 17.63 -17.78 2.59
C VAL A 248 18.94 -17.18 3.10
N SER A 249 19.78 -16.75 2.16
CA SER A 249 21.09 -16.16 2.46
C SER A 249 20.97 -14.80 3.15
N SER A 250 21.84 -14.56 4.13
CA SER A 250 21.98 -13.25 4.78
C SER A 250 22.69 -12.20 3.91
N ALA A 251 23.33 -12.60 2.80
CA ALA A 251 23.99 -11.67 1.88
C ALA A 251 23.00 -11.00 0.89
N GLY A 252 21.80 -11.56 0.75
CA GLY A 252 20.78 -11.13 -0.19
C GLY A 252 20.00 -9.88 0.24
N ALA A 253 19.03 -9.48 -0.58
CA ALA A 253 18.01 -8.50 -0.23
C ALA A 253 17.25 -8.89 1.05
N PHE A 254 16.95 -10.18 1.28
CA PHE A 254 16.34 -10.59 2.56
C PHE A 254 17.23 -10.22 3.75
N GLY A 255 18.51 -10.63 3.72
CA GLY A 255 19.43 -10.38 4.83
C GLY A 255 19.85 -8.92 5.02
N LYS A 256 19.74 -8.07 3.98
CA LYS A 256 19.99 -6.62 4.09
C LYS A 256 18.96 -5.90 4.96
N CYS A 257 17.76 -6.45 5.14
CA CYS A 257 16.76 -5.91 6.05
C CYS A 257 17.14 -6.21 7.51
N VAL A 258 17.86 -5.28 8.15
CA VAL A 258 18.28 -5.35 9.56
C VAL A 258 17.53 -4.36 10.45
N ALA A 259 16.68 -3.52 9.88
CA ALA A 259 15.81 -2.60 10.61
C ALA A 259 14.35 -2.65 10.10
N VAL A 260 13.41 -2.34 10.99
CA VAL A 260 11.98 -2.22 10.64
C VAL A 260 11.79 -1.09 9.62
N SER A 261 10.94 -1.32 8.61
CA SER A 261 10.69 -0.45 7.46
C SER A 261 11.87 -0.24 6.51
N GLN A 262 13.01 -0.89 6.73
CA GLN A 262 14.11 -0.89 5.76
C GLN A 262 13.72 -1.75 4.57
N THR A 263 13.84 -1.20 3.36
CA THR A 263 13.60 -1.91 2.11
C THR A 263 14.91 -2.36 1.46
N ALA A 264 14.86 -3.45 0.71
CA ALA A 264 16.00 -3.97 -0.05
C ALA A 264 15.53 -4.62 -1.35
N ARG A 265 16.41 -4.65 -2.35
CA ARG A 265 16.14 -5.22 -3.68
C ARG A 265 17.31 -6.05 -4.16
N GLY A 266 17.04 -7.04 -4.98
CA GLY A 266 18.07 -7.85 -5.61
C GLY A 266 17.49 -8.95 -6.48
N VAL A 267 18.38 -9.73 -7.08
CA VAL A 267 18.05 -11.04 -7.62
C VAL A 267 18.67 -12.05 -6.69
N GLU A 268 17.87 -13.01 -6.24
CA GLU A 268 18.32 -14.08 -5.36
C GLU A 268 17.80 -15.42 -5.87
N THR A 269 18.63 -16.44 -5.75
CA THR A 269 18.21 -17.81 -5.98
C THR A 269 17.60 -18.34 -4.68
N LEU A 270 16.29 -18.52 -4.65
CA LEU A 270 15.62 -19.25 -3.57
C LEU A 270 15.48 -20.70 -4.00
N GLU A 271 16.05 -21.60 -3.21
CA GLU A 271 16.22 -23.02 -3.52
C GLU A 271 16.94 -23.24 -4.86
N THR A 272 16.21 -23.34 -5.98
CA THR A 272 16.79 -23.54 -7.32
C THR A 272 16.39 -22.47 -8.33
N VAL A 273 15.59 -21.48 -7.91
CA VAL A 273 14.94 -20.55 -8.84
C VAL A 273 15.47 -19.14 -8.65
N PRO A 274 15.99 -18.48 -9.70
CA PRO A 274 16.34 -17.08 -9.64
C PRO A 274 15.06 -16.24 -9.63
N LEU A 275 14.90 -15.46 -8.56
CA LEU A 275 13.76 -14.58 -8.34
C LEU A 275 14.24 -13.15 -8.18
N ARG A 276 13.51 -12.21 -8.77
CA ARG A 276 13.63 -10.80 -8.41
C ARG A 276 12.96 -10.61 -7.05
N VAL A 277 13.68 -10.02 -6.10
CA VAL A 277 13.27 -9.87 -4.71
C VAL A 277 13.13 -8.39 -4.37
N GLN A 278 12.00 -8.03 -3.76
CA GLN A 278 11.81 -6.75 -3.12
C GLN A 278 11.34 -6.94 -1.68
N ALA A 279 12.27 -6.75 -0.76
CA ALA A 279 12.13 -7.06 0.65
C ALA A 279 11.87 -5.81 1.51
N VAL A 280 11.19 -6.01 2.64
CA VAL A 280 11.00 -5.01 3.68
C VAL A 280 11.06 -5.65 5.06
N GLY A 281 11.78 -5.00 5.99
CA GLY A 281 11.81 -5.39 7.39
C GLY A 281 10.49 -5.05 8.11
N VAL A 282 9.92 -6.01 8.82
CA VAL A 282 8.73 -5.84 9.67
C VAL A 282 9.07 -6.17 11.13
N PRO A 283 8.23 -5.78 12.12
CA PRO A 283 8.55 -5.97 13.53
C PRO A 283 9.00 -7.41 13.86
N PRO A 284 9.99 -7.56 14.76
CA PRO A 284 10.47 -8.86 15.20
C PRO A 284 9.39 -9.62 15.98
N TYR A 285 9.58 -10.93 16.13
CA TYR A 285 8.86 -11.67 17.16
C TYR A 285 9.29 -11.24 18.57
N PRO A 286 8.44 -11.46 19.59
CA PRO A 286 8.85 -11.32 20.98
C PRO A 286 10.15 -12.10 21.25
N GLY A 287 11.14 -11.44 21.86
CA GLY A 287 12.45 -12.03 22.16
C GLY A 287 13.53 -11.87 21.08
N PHE A 288 13.19 -11.34 19.90
CA PHE A 288 14.15 -11.00 18.84
C PHE A 288 14.32 -9.49 18.71
N SER A 289 15.53 -9.04 18.38
CA SER A 289 15.84 -7.64 18.10
C SER A 289 15.83 -7.34 16.59
N LEU A 290 16.20 -8.32 15.77
CA LEU A 290 16.25 -8.19 14.31
C LEU A 290 14.89 -8.45 13.66
N PRO A 291 14.53 -7.67 12.64
CA PRO A 291 13.21 -7.74 12.03
C PRO A 291 12.97 -9.08 11.34
N ARG A 292 11.70 -9.47 11.28
CA ARG A 292 11.22 -10.40 10.25
C ARG A 292 11.27 -9.69 8.90
N VAL A 293 11.31 -10.46 7.82
CA VAL A 293 11.39 -9.93 6.46
C VAL A 293 10.21 -10.43 5.65
N LEU A 294 9.49 -9.50 5.04
CA LEU A 294 8.49 -9.79 4.02
C LEU A 294 9.05 -9.39 2.67
N ALA A 295 8.92 -10.24 1.66
CA ALA A 295 9.41 -9.96 0.33
C ALA A 295 8.38 -10.31 -0.74
N LEU A 296 8.20 -9.41 -1.69
CA LEU A 296 7.57 -9.71 -2.97
C LEU A 296 8.62 -10.34 -3.89
N VAL A 297 8.28 -11.50 -4.47
CA VAL A 297 9.16 -12.25 -5.37
C VAL A 297 8.46 -12.59 -6.68
N GLU A 298 9.18 -12.46 -7.78
CA GLU A 298 8.71 -12.84 -9.11
C GLU A 298 9.84 -13.53 -9.91
N PRO A 299 9.53 -14.47 -10.83
CA PRO A 299 10.52 -15.09 -11.70
C PRO A 299 11.31 -14.06 -12.50
N VAL A 300 12.63 -14.25 -12.59
CA VAL A 300 13.44 -13.46 -13.52
C VAL A 300 13.09 -13.88 -14.95
N VAL A 301 12.42 -12.99 -15.68
CA VAL A 301 12.19 -13.18 -17.12
C VAL A 301 13.50 -12.85 -17.86
N PRO A 302 14.03 -13.75 -18.72
CA PRO A 302 15.19 -13.44 -19.55
C PRO A 302 14.89 -12.23 -20.43
N ILE A 303 15.79 -11.25 -20.43
CA ILE A 303 15.62 -9.98 -21.14
C ILE A 303 15.55 -10.25 -22.64
N GLY A 304 14.34 -10.25 -23.21
CA GLY A 304 14.15 -9.81 -24.59
C GLY A 304 14.33 -8.30 -24.61
N LYS A 305 15.14 -7.76 -25.56
CA LYS A 305 15.43 -6.33 -25.73
C LYS A 305 14.29 -5.44 -25.21
N GLU A 306 14.51 -4.75 -24.08
CA GLU A 306 13.62 -3.68 -23.65
C GLU A 306 13.58 -2.65 -24.78
N SER A 307 12.46 -2.63 -25.49
CA SER A 307 12.11 -1.55 -26.40
C SER A 307 11.81 -0.34 -25.50
N GLY A 308 12.19 0.87 -25.93
CA GLY A 308 12.11 2.06 -25.09
C GLY A 308 10.82 2.16 -24.27
N GLY A 309 10.96 2.42 -22.97
CA GLY A 309 9.91 2.13 -22.01
C GLY A 309 10.04 2.87 -20.68
N LEU A 310 8.95 2.84 -19.92
CA LEU A 310 8.86 3.39 -18.56
C LEU A 310 9.65 2.53 -17.58
N ARG A 311 10.71 3.10 -16.98
CA ARG A 311 11.53 2.42 -15.96
C ARG A 311 11.28 3.00 -14.57
N TYR A 312 11.35 2.15 -13.55
CA TYR A 312 11.26 2.56 -12.14
C TYR A 312 12.62 2.49 -11.45
N ARG A 313 12.92 3.48 -10.60
CA ARG A 313 14.17 3.56 -9.86
C ARG A 313 13.93 4.04 -8.43
N SER A 314 14.51 3.34 -7.46
CA SER A 314 14.59 3.85 -6.09
C SER A 314 15.71 4.87 -5.96
N GLY A 315 15.39 6.05 -5.45
CA GLY A 315 16.33 7.15 -5.24
C GLY A 315 15.70 8.54 -5.40
N ASP A 316 16.50 9.55 -5.14
CA ASP A 316 16.12 10.94 -5.41
C ASP A 316 16.14 11.19 -6.93
N VAL A 317 15.10 11.84 -7.47
CA VAL A 317 15.01 12.19 -8.91
C VAL A 317 16.18 13.06 -9.37
N THR A 318 16.78 13.81 -8.46
CA THR A 318 17.98 14.59 -8.74
C THR A 318 19.21 13.70 -8.96
N ASN A 319 19.26 12.47 -8.43
CA ASN A 319 20.40 11.55 -8.59
C ASN A 319 20.34 10.76 -9.92
N PHE A 320 20.08 11.45 -11.02
CA PHE A 320 20.21 10.91 -12.37
C PHE A 320 21.67 10.83 -12.79
N SER A 321 22.00 9.83 -13.61
CA SER A 321 23.31 9.72 -14.24
C SER A 321 23.26 10.59 -15.49
N ALA A 322 23.83 11.79 -15.40
CA ALA A 322 24.00 12.66 -16.55
C ALA A 322 25.10 12.04 -17.43
N GLY A 323 24.71 11.22 -18.42
CA GLY A 323 25.60 10.89 -19.52
C GLY A 323 25.75 12.09 -20.47
N ASP A 324 26.17 11.81 -21.69
CA ASP A 324 26.27 12.85 -22.75
C ASP A 324 24.89 13.34 -23.24
N ARG A 325 23.81 12.68 -22.82
CA ARG A 325 22.45 13.03 -23.23
C ARG A 325 21.84 14.11 -22.33
N PRO A 326 21.13 15.10 -22.91
CA PRO A 326 20.31 16.03 -22.15
C PRO A 326 19.24 15.31 -21.32
N VAL A 327 18.81 15.93 -20.22
CA VAL A 327 17.81 15.38 -19.31
C VAL A 327 16.70 16.40 -19.06
N VAL A 328 15.44 15.95 -19.10
CA VAL A 328 14.30 16.74 -18.63
C VAL A 328 13.84 16.17 -17.29
N ILE A 329 13.90 16.95 -16.22
CA ILE A 329 13.29 16.61 -14.93
C ILE A 329 11.96 17.32 -14.83
N ALA A 330 10.86 16.57 -14.91
CA ALA A 330 9.51 17.11 -14.78
C ALA A 330 8.93 16.83 -13.39
N HIS A 331 8.35 17.84 -12.75
CA HIS A 331 7.75 17.72 -11.41
C HIS A 331 6.45 18.53 -11.31
N VAL A 332 5.61 18.17 -10.35
CA VAL A 332 4.30 18.80 -10.15
C VAL A 332 4.39 20.00 -9.22
N VAL A 333 3.74 21.09 -9.62
CA VAL A 333 3.45 22.28 -8.80
C VAL A 333 1.94 22.54 -8.78
N ASN A 334 1.49 23.39 -7.85
CA ASN A 334 0.08 23.77 -7.75
C ASN A 334 -0.22 25.10 -8.44
N ASP A 335 -1.49 25.32 -8.75
CA ASP A 335 -2.05 26.51 -9.42
C ASP A 335 -2.05 27.80 -8.58
N SER A 336 -1.52 27.74 -7.34
CA SER A 336 -1.56 28.84 -6.39
C SER A 336 -0.15 29.21 -5.87
N ALA A 337 0.89 28.47 -6.27
CA ALA A 337 2.24 28.54 -5.71
C ALA A 337 3.14 29.49 -6.49
N HIS A 338 3.46 30.63 -5.88
CA HIS A 338 4.44 31.58 -6.40
C HIS A 338 5.91 31.16 -6.17
N ALA A 339 6.15 30.07 -5.44
CA ALA A 339 7.47 29.51 -5.22
C ALA A 339 7.38 27.99 -5.03
N TRP A 340 8.48 27.28 -5.31
CA TRP A 340 8.58 25.86 -5.05
C TRP A 340 8.47 25.53 -3.55
N SER A 341 7.85 24.38 -3.25
CA SER A 341 7.67 23.90 -1.88
C SER A 341 9.02 23.66 -1.20
N ARG A 342 9.09 24.00 0.10
CA ARG A 342 10.25 23.72 0.97
C ARG A 342 10.35 22.28 1.44
N ARG A 343 9.47 21.39 0.95
CA ARG A 343 9.46 19.95 1.29
C ARG A 343 9.39 19.10 0.02
N GLY A 344 9.91 17.87 0.10
CA GLY A 344 9.81 16.87 -0.97
C GLY A 344 10.67 17.20 -2.19
N VAL A 345 10.21 16.76 -3.37
CA VAL A 345 10.96 16.87 -4.64
C VAL A 345 11.32 18.32 -4.97
N ALA A 346 10.37 19.24 -4.80
CA ALA A 346 10.59 20.67 -5.08
C ALA A 346 11.69 21.27 -4.21
N ALA A 347 11.87 20.77 -2.97
CA ALA A 347 12.97 21.18 -2.10
C ALA A 347 14.32 20.64 -2.58
N ALA A 348 14.37 19.35 -2.93
CA ALA A 348 15.57 18.73 -3.49
C ALA A 348 16.02 19.45 -4.79
N LEU A 349 15.06 19.77 -5.66
CA LEU A 349 15.31 20.56 -6.88
C LEU A 349 15.75 21.98 -6.55
N SER A 350 15.15 22.65 -5.56
CA SER A 350 15.57 24.00 -5.14
C SER A 350 17.01 24.02 -4.63
N THR A 351 17.40 23.00 -3.85
CA THR A 351 18.76 22.87 -3.32
C THR A 351 19.77 22.63 -4.43
N ARG A 352 19.47 21.73 -5.38
CA ARG A 352 20.40 21.39 -6.47
C ARG A 352 20.43 22.43 -7.60
N PHE A 353 19.29 23.05 -7.91
CA PHE A 353 19.09 23.96 -9.03
C PHE A 353 18.47 25.30 -8.57
N PRO A 354 19.16 26.10 -7.73
CA PRO A 354 18.60 27.32 -7.16
C PRO A 354 18.26 28.39 -8.22
N ALA A 355 18.95 28.39 -9.37
CA ALA A 355 18.62 29.27 -10.49
C ALA A 355 17.25 28.94 -11.11
N ALA A 356 16.91 27.66 -11.22
CA ALA A 356 15.62 27.23 -11.75
C ALA A 356 14.46 27.61 -10.82
N ALA A 357 14.66 27.51 -9.49
CA ALA A 357 13.68 27.94 -8.50
C ALA A 357 13.39 29.46 -8.61
N ARG A 358 14.42 30.30 -8.79
CA ARG A 358 14.25 31.75 -9.02
C ARG A 358 13.55 32.06 -10.32
N ALA A 359 13.88 31.34 -11.40
CA ALA A 359 13.23 31.51 -12.70
C ALA A 359 11.74 31.19 -12.62
N PHE A 360 11.38 30.09 -11.94
CA PHE A 360 9.98 29.75 -11.69
C PHE A 360 9.26 30.85 -10.91
N GLN A 361 9.85 31.35 -9.82
CA GLN A 361 9.25 32.45 -9.05
C GLN A 361 9.00 33.69 -9.92
N ALA A 362 9.99 34.13 -10.70
CA ALA A 362 9.84 35.26 -11.62
C ALA A 362 8.71 35.02 -12.65
N TRP A 363 8.64 33.81 -13.20
CA TRP A 363 7.59 33.41 -14.13
C TRP A 363 6.20 33.48 -13.50
N THR A 364 6.01 33.02 -12.26
CA THR A 364 4.70 33.11 -11.59
C THR A 364 4.24 34.53 -11.31
N VAL A 365 5.16 35.48 -11.15
CA VAL A 365 4.85 36.90 -10.91
C VAL A 365 4.58 37.64 -12.24
N ALA A 366 5.18 37.18 -13.34
CA ALA A 366 5.05 37.84 -14.64
C ALA A 366 3.61 37.84 -15.18
N ALA A 367 2.83 36.79 -14.95
CA ALA A 367 1.41 36.74 -15.31
C ALA A 367 0.66 35.72 -14.43
N PRO A 368 -0.51 36.08 -13.85
CA PRO A 368 -1.32 35.12 -13.09
C PRO A 368 -1.76 33.89 -13.90
N THR A 369 -1.98 34.07 -15.20
CA THR A 369 -2.36 33.00 -16.15
C THR A 369 -1.28 31.93 -16.31
N ASN A 370 -0.05 32.18 -15.86
CA ASN A 370 1.02 31.19 -15.87
C ASN A 370 0.71 30.02 -14.92
N LEU A 371 -0.02 30.27 -13.84
CA LEU A 371 -0.44 29.22 -12.89
C LEU A 371 -1.77 28.57 -13.28
N GLU A 372 -2.26 28.73 -14.51
CA GLU A 372 -3.38 27.93 -15.01
C GLU A 372 -3.02 26.43 -15.09
N LEU A 373 -3.98 25.59 -14.75
CA LEU A 373 -3.82 24.13 -14.85
C LEU A 373 -3.45 23.71 -16.28
N GLY A 374 -2.48 22.80 -16.40
CA GLY A 374 -1.94 22.28 -17.65
C GLY A 374 -0.75 23.07 -18.20
N ARG A 375 -0.44 24.25 -17.63
CA ARG A 375 0.76 25.02 -18.01
C ARG A 375 2.03 24.33 -17.53
N VAL A 376 3.10 24.52 -18.30
CA VAL A 376 4.44 24.03 -17.96
C VAL A 376 5.44 25.16 -18.05
N HIS A 377 6.19 25.39 -16.97
CA HIS A 377 7.36 26.25 -16.97
C HIS A 377 8.62 25.39 -17.09
N ALA A 378 9.35 25.53 -18.19
CA ALA A 378 10.60 24.82 -18.45
C ALA A 378 11.78 25.79 -18.46
N VAL A 379 12.83 25.45 -17.72
CA VAL A 379 14.07 26.23 -17.67
C VAL A 379 15.28 25.33 -17.83
N ASP A 380 16.22 25.77 -18.66
CA ASP A 380 17.48 25.07 -18.89
C ASP A 380 18.55 25.47 -17.90
N VAL A 381 19.25 24.47 -17.37
CA VAL A 381 20.37 24.61 -16.46
C VAL A 381 21.49 23.71 -16.94
N THR A 382 22.65 24.29 -17.20
CA THR A 382 23.85 23.50 -17.53
C THR A 382 24.49 22.98 -16.25
N THR A 383 24.69 21.66 -16.17
CA THR A 383 25.43 21.04 -15.05
C THR A 383 26.57 20.20 -15.58
N GLY A 384 27.81 20.65 -15.34
CA GLY A 384 28.99 20.00 -15.93
C GLY A 384 28.91 20.04 -17.46
N GLN A 385 28.90 18.87 -18.09
CA GLN A 385 28.84 18.72 -19.55
C GLN A 385 27.41 18.48 -20.09
N SER A 386 26.40 18.36 -19.22
CA SER A 386 25.05 17.97 -19.62
C SER A 386 24.05 19.13 -19.45
N LEU A 387 23.10 19.22 -20.39
CA LEU A 387 21.97 20.15 -20.32
C LEU A 387 20.83 19.51 -19.52
N VAL A 388 20.36 20.21 -18.49
CA VAL A 388 19.25 19.75 -17.64
C VAL A 388 18.09 20.74 -17.74
N THR A 389 16.96 20.30 -18.25
CA THR A 389 15.72 21.09 -18.26
C THR A 389 14.88 20.76 -17.04
N ILE A 390 14.55 21.74 -16.21
CA ILE A 390 13.59 21.56 -15.11
C ILE A 390 12.21 22.03 -15.58
N ALA A 391 11.25 21.10 -15.68
CA ALA A 391 9.89 21.37 -16.10
C ALA A 391 8.92 21.31 -14.90
N SER A 392 8.38 22.47 -14.51
CA SER A 392 7.36 22.60 -13.47
C SER A 392 5.97 22.54 -14.09
N MET A 393 5.24 21.46 -13.84
CA MET A 393 3.91 21.19 -14.38
C MET A 393 2.83 21.65 -13.40
N VAL A 394 2.00 22.61 -13.80
CA VAL A 394 0.91 23.13 -12.98
C VAL A 394 -0.29 22.20 -13.10
N VAL A 395 -0.38 21.20 -12.22
CA VAL A 395 -1.37 20.11 -12.35
C VAL A 395 -2.06 19.77 -11.02
N GLN A 396 -1.82 20.56 -9.97
CA GLN A 396 -2.46 20.39 -8.67
C GLN A 396 -3.29 21.62 -8.32
N ARG A 397 -4.50 21.41 -7.81
CA ARG A 397 -5.35 22.49 -7.28
C ARG A 397 -4.95 22.86 -5.85
N GLY A 398 -4.66 24.14 -5.62
CA GLY A 398 -4.46 24.75 -4.31
C GLY A 398 -3.38 24.14 -3.41
N TYR A 399 -3.49 24.48 -2.12
CA TYR A 399 -2.62 24.03 -1.03
C TYR A 399 -3.35 23.07 -0.08
N GLY A 400 -2.58 22.36 0.75
CA GLY A 400 -3.10 21.64 1.92
C GLY A 400 -2.57 20.21 2.07
N ALA A 401 -2.94 19.53 3.15
CA ALA A 401 -2.89 18.07 3.25
C ALA A 401 -4.35 17.58 3.09
N GLY A 402 -4.63 16.65 2.18
CA GLY A 402 -6.01 16.22 1.92
C GLY A 402 -6.09 14.75 1.58
N PHE A 403 -7.12 14.08 2.09
CA PHE A 403 -7.50 12.71 1.74
C PHE A 403 -8.07 12.62 0.31
N SER A 404 -8.56 13.75 -0.24
CA SER A 404 -9.03 13.87 -1.62
C SER A 404 -7.89 14.15 -2.60
N THR A 405 -7.97 13.53 -3.78
CA THR A 405 -7.05 13.76 -4.89
C THR A 405 -7.18 15.21 -5.38
N ARG A 406 -6.10 16.00 -5.27
CA ARG A 406 -5.99 17.36 -5.82
C ARG A 406 -5.25 17.44 -7.14
N LEU A 407 -4.71 16.31 -7.59
CA LEU A 407 -4.13 16.16 -8.92
C LEU A 407 -5.24 16.22 -9.97
N ASP A 408 -5.09 17.12 -10.93
CA ASP A 408 -6.00 17.24 -12.07
C ASP A 408 -5.47 16.43 -13.26
N TYR A 409 -6.17 15.34 -13.60
CA TYR A 409 -5.72 14.39 -14.61
C TYR A 409 -5.68 14.96 -16.03
N GLN A 410 -6.61 15.86 -16.36
CA GLN A 410 -6.64 16.50 -17.67
C GLN A 410 -5.50 17.50 -17.81
N ALA A 411 -5.23 18.26 -16.75
CA ALA A 411 -4.07 19.14 -16.66
C ALA A 411 -2.76 18.35 -16.78
N LEU A 412 -2.68 17.18 -16.11
CA LEU A 412 -1.53 16.29 -16.17
C LEU A 412 -1.27 15.81 -17.61
N ASP A 413 -2.30 15.34 -18.31
CA ASP A 413 -2.18 14.86 -19.70
C ASP A 413 -1.66 15.98 -20.61
N THR A 414 -2.23 17.19 -20.50
CA THR A 414 -1.80 18.39 -21.23
C THR A 414 -0.34 18.76 -20.94
N ALA A 415 0.04 18.74 -19.65
CA ALA A 415 1.39 19.08 -19.22
C ALA A 415 2.42 18.04 -19.69
N LEU A 416 2.09 16.74 -19.62
CA LEU A 416 2.96 15.66 -20.10
C LEU A 416 3.17 15.75 -21.61
N ALA A 417 2.15 16.08 -22.40
CA ALA A 417 2.31 16.33 -23.83
C ALA A 417 3.27 17.50 -24.12
N ALA A 418 3.20 18.58 -23.32
CA ALA A 418 4.15 19.69 -23.43
C ALA A 418 5.58 19.27 -23.04
N VAL A 419 5.74 18.46 -21.98
CA VAL A 419 7.03 17.87 -21.58
C VAL A 419 7.60 16.99 -22.70
N ALA A 420 6.77 16.18 -23.36
CA ALA A 420 7.20 15.36 -24.49
C ALA A 420 7.83 16.21 -25.59
N LYS A 421 7.18 17.34 -25.93
CA LYS A 421 7.69 18.28 -26.94
C LYS A 421 9.06 18.86 -26.54
N PHE A 422 9.25 19.26 -25.29
CA PHE A 422 10.54 19.75 -24.80
C PHE A 422 11.63 18.68 -24.89
N ALA A 423 11.31 17.45 -24.47
CA ALA A 423 12.26 16.34 -24.47
C ALA A 423 12.66 15.93 -25.88
N LEU A 424 11.70 15.79 -26.80
CA LEU A 424 11.96 15.46 -28.21
C LEU A 424 12.84 16.52 -28.89
N THR A 425 12.55 17.80 -28.67
CA THR A 425 13.32 18.91 -29.24
C THR A 425 14.79 18.88 -28.82
N LYS A 426 15.06 18.35 -27.62
CA LYS A 426 16.40 18.30 -27.01
C LYS A 426 17.09 16.94 -27.15
N GLY A 427 16.40 15.93 -27.68
CA GLY A 427 16.88 14.54 -27.64
C GLY A 427 17.13 14.06 -26.20
N ALA A 428 16.29 14.50 -25.27
CA ALA A 428 16.49 14.29 -23.84
C ALA A 428 15.70 13.11 -23.28
N ASP A 429 16.26 12.44 -22.28
CA ASP A 429 15.54 11.45 -21.48
C ASP A 429 14.67 12.17 -20.42
N VAL A 430 13.52 11.61 -20.07
CA VAL A 430 12.58 12.22 -19.11
C VAL A 430 12.66 11.54 -17.75
N HIS A 431 12.90 12.34 -16.72
CA HIS A 431 12.99 11.91 -15.33
C HIS A 431 11.84 12.51 -14.53
N LEU A 432 11.08 11.66 -13.86
CA LEU A 432 9.90 12.04 -13.08
C LEU A 432 10.06 11.52 -11.65
N PRO A 433 9.68 12.29 -10.62
CA PRO A 433 9.37 11.66 -9.34
C PRO A 433 8.10 10.82 -9.49
N ARG A 434 7.82 9.93 -8.55
CA ARG A 434 6.53 9.23 -8.49
C ARG A 434 5.40 10.21 -8.11
N ILE A 435 4.82 10.85 -9.13
CA ILE A 435 3.74 11.83 -9.03
C ILE A 435 2.53 11.23 -8.29
N GLY A 436 1.84 12.02 -7.46
CA GLY A 436 0.62 11.56 -6.78
C GLY A 436 0.85 10.64 -5.57
N ALA A 437 2.09 10.22 -5.31
CA ALA A 437 2.46 9.44 -4.11
C ALA A 437 2.47 10.29 -2.83
N GLY A 438 2.72 11.60 -2.96
CA GLY A 438 2.81 12.57 -1.86
C GLY A 438 1.52 13.35 -1.56
N GLN A 439 1.67 14.63 -1.21
CA GLN A 439 0.61 15.51 -0.67
C GLN A 439 -0.60 15.73 -1.59
N ALA A 440 -0.46 15.49 -2.90
CA ALA A 440 -1.53 15.71 -3.87
C ALA A 440 -2.59 14.61 -3.84
N GLY A 441 -2.23 13.39 -3.42
CA GLY A 441 -3.02 12.20 -3.74
C GLY A 441 -3.11 11.96 -5.26
N GLY A 442 -3.33 10.71 -5.65
CA GLY A 442 -3.57 10.35 -7.04
C GLY A 442 -3.53 8.84 -7.25
N ARG A 443 -4.43 8.33 -8.10
CA ARG A 443 -4.41 6.98 -8.67
C ARG A 443 -3.21 6.83 -9.61
N TRP A 444 -2.18 6.13 -9.15
CA TRP A 444 -0.93 5.98 -9.90
C TRP A 444 -1.09 5.20 -11.19
N ASP A 445 -2.00 4.23 -11.23
CA ASP A 445 -2.40 3.54 -12.46
C ASP A 445 -2.81 4.51 -13.57
N LEU A 446 -3.63 5.52 -13.25
CA LEU A 446 -4.04 6.55 -14.22
C LEU A 446 -2.87 7.47 -14.62
N ILE A 447 -1.99 7.79 -13.67
CA ILE A 447 -0.79 8.62 -13.91
C ILE A 447 0.21 7.87 -14.80
N ALA A 448 0.45 6.59 -14.51
CA ALA A 448 1.34 5.74 -15.29
C ALA A 448 0.82 5.60 -16.73
N GLN A 449 -0.47 5.37 -16.92
CA GLN A 449 -1.08 5.36 -18.25
C GLN A 449 -0.92 6.71 -18.97
N ALA A 450 -1.07 7.85 -18.27
CA ALA A 450 -0.84 9.17 -18.88
C ALA A 450 0.63 9.38 -19.28
N ILE A 451 1.58 8.92 -18.46
CA ILE A 451 3.01 8.94 -18.76
C ILE A 451 3.32 8.05 -19.96
N GLU A 452 2.79 6.84 -19.99
CA GLU A 452 2.98 5.89 -21.10
C GLU A 452 2.42 6.45 -22.39
N ARG A 453 1.19 6.97 -22.41
CA ARG A 453 0.59 7.55 -23.63
C ARG A 453 1.37 8.75 -24.15
N ASN A 454 1.72 9.70 -23.28
CA ASN A 454 2.26 10.99 -23.72
C ASN A 454 3.78 11.00 -23.91
N LEU A 455 4.53 10.24 -23.10
CA LEU A 455 5.99 10.25 -23.13
C LEU A 455 6.53 9.00 -23.83
N VAL A 456 6.18 7.80 -23.34
CA VAL A 456 6.68 6.54 -23.92
C VAL A 456 6.13 6.33 -25.33
N GLY A 457 4.84 6.61 -25.55
CA GLY A 457 4.20 6.57 -26.87
C GLY A 457 4.79 7.57 -27.87
N ALA A 458 5.47 8.62 -27.39
CA ALA A 458 6.23 9.55 -28.20
C ALA A 458 7.68 9.07 -28.49
N GLY A 459 8.06 7.87 -28.02
CA GLY A 459 9.39 7.28 -28.21
C GLY A 459 10.45 7.77 -27.22
N LEU A 460 10.05 8.39 -26.11
CA LEU A 460 10.98 8.89 -25.10
C LEU A 460 11.33 7.81 -24.07
N GLU A 461 12.58 7.79 -23.64
CA GLU A 461 13.01 7.04 -22.46
C GLU A 461 12.53 7.76 -21.19
N VAL A 462 11.81 7.04 -20.33
CA VAL A 462 11.23 7.63 -19.11
C VAL A 462 11.70 6.88 -17.87
N VAL A 463 12.15 7.61 -16.85
CA VAL A 463 12.55 7.04 -15.56
C VAL A 463 11.74 7.69 -14.44
N VAL A 464 10.98 6.90 -13.71
CA VAL A 464 10.21 7.30 -12.52
C VAL A 464 10.96 6.94 -11.25
N TYR A 465 11.09 7.91 -10.35
CA TYR A 465 11.85 7.82 -9.12
C TYR A 465 10.97 7.74 -7.88
N THR A 466 11.23 6.76 -7.02
CA THR A 466 10.62 6.65 -5.69
C THR A 466 11.69 6.83 -4.62
N LEU A 467 11.51 7.77 -3.71
CA LEU A 467 12.47 7.96 -2.61
C LEU A 467 12.42 6.76 -1.64
N PRO A 468 13.56 6.14 -1.29
CA PRO A 468 13.58 5.04 -0.35
C PRO A 468 13.14 5.45 1.04
N GLN A 469 12.39 4.57 1.71
CA GLN A 469 12.01 4.80 3.10
C GLN A 469 13.26 4.71 3.98
N ARG A 470 13.56 5.77 4.72
CA ARG A 470 14.54 5.69 5.80
C ARG A 470 13.85 5.17 7.07
N PRO A 471 14.48 4.25 7.82
CA PRO A 471 14.00 3.91 9.16
C PRO A 471 13.85 5.19 9.97
N ARG A 472 12.69 5.40 10.60
CA ARG A 472 12.59 6.46 11.60
C ARG A 472 13.48 6.06 12.78
N GLY A 473 14.52 6.84 13.04
CA GLY A 473 15.13 6.84 14.37
C GLY A 473 14.03 7.13 15.38
N LYS A 474 13.99 6.38 16.48
CA LYS A 474 13.15 6.72 17.64
C LYS A 474 13.59 8.10 18.11
N THR A 475 12.80 9.13 17.83
CA THR A 475 12.81 10.39 18.59
C THR A 475 11.83 10.26 19.73
#